data_AF-A0A1Y4TXC6-F1
#
_entry.id   AF-A0A1Y4TXC6-F1
#
_cell.length_a   1.000
_cell.length_b   1.000
_cell.length_c   1.000
_cell.angle_alpha   90.00
_cell.angle_beta   90.00
_cell.angle_gamma   90.00
#
_symmetry.space_group_name_H-M   'P 1'
#
loop_
_entity.id
_entity.type
_entity.pdbx_description
1 polymer ?
#
loop_
_entity_poly.entity_id
_entity_poly.type
_entity_poly.pdbx_seq_one_letter_code
_entity_poly.pdbx_strand_id
1 'polypeptide(L)'
;MLDSDLPYNLHIFVNSVEFIAKVIDIAKLTPEQVKVVCSVSGDNSESNQRKLGKDYPIDQPSDPVKKINFYTSTCFEGCDIYDENGVTFIVSDGNKSHTLLDISTLFTQICGRLRDSKYKGEIIHVYSTTKYSREVTLDEYVASTKKVLAEAVSYADEINKLSDTVREKTLSKIKYINEQYVRIEDNKLVVDKNLANMDIVNFKICRHIYRTYINLTDELKRNGYTITRHTFSKIMEKIEGKANARVTFKDLFDEYHRLKTTKPFFSLDSHEDLCAQIAVKYPLVKQAYEELGTDKVQALKYHVGNIRRELTKRWSVPVERKIVKMINETFAKQASIAKSKVKTELQKIYDSLGIQQTAKATDLAK
;
A
#
# COMPACT_ATOMS: atom_id res chain seq x y z
N MET A 1 -10.71 -6.77 -14.28
CA MET A 1 -11.00 -8.22 -14.33
C MET A 1 -9.80 -8.88 -13.69
N LEU A 2 -9.97 -9.60 -12.57
CA LEU A 2 -8.87 -10.43 -12.05
C LEU A 2 -8.59 -11.49 -13.11
N ASP A 3 -7.33 -11.56 -13.53
CA ASP A 3 -6.91 -12.48 -14.57
C ASP A 3 -7.20 -13.91 -14.12
N SER A 4 -7.96 -14.66 -14.93
CA SER A 4 -8.41 -16.02 -14.57
C SER A 4 -7.27 -17.03 -14.46
N ASP A 5 -6.05 -16.64 -14.82
CA ASP A 5 -4.85 -17.49 -14.91
C ASP A 5 -3.84 -17.35 -13.76
N LEU A 6 -4.20 -16.66 -12.67
CA LEU A 6 -3.29 -16.58 -11.51
C LEU A 6 -3.00 -18.00 -10.98
N PRO A 7 -1.73 -18.43 -10.81
CA PRO A 7 -1.40 -19.79 -10.38
C PRO A 7 -1.62 -20.04 -8.87
N TYR A 8 -2.20 -19.07 -8.16
CA TYR A 8 -2.37 -19.07 -6.72
C TYR A 8 -3.77 -18.61 -6.29
N ASN A 9 -4.15 -18.96 -5.08
CA ASN A 9 -5.38 -18.50 -4.42
C ASN A 9 -5.05 -17.42 -3.39
N LEU A 10 -5.93 -16.45 -3.24
CA LEU A 10 -5.72 -15.32 -2.33
C LEU A 10 -6.37 -15.62 -0.98
N HIS A 11 -5.59 -15.48 0.10
CA HIS A 11 -6.08 -15.61 1.48
C HIS A 11 -5.92 -14.27 2.19
N ILE A 12 -7.02 -13.51 2.29
CA ILE A 12 -7.04 -12.11 2.70
C ILE A 12 -7.58 -11.98 4.12
N PHE A 13 -6.69 -11.65 5.05
CA PHE A 13 -6.97 -11.42 6.45
C PHE A 13 -7.27 -9.94 6.69
N VAL A 14 -8.55 -9.64 6.94
CA VAL A 14 -9.06 -8.28 7.15
C VAL A 14 -10.21 -8.28 8.14
N ASN A 15 -10.08 -7.54 9.24
CA ASN A 15 -11.09 -7.54 10.31
C ASN A 15 -12.29 -6.61 10.00
N SER A 16 -12.86 -6.67 8.79
CA SER A 16 -13.97 -5.79 8.42
C SER A 16 -14.87 -6.41 7.34
N VAL A 17 -16.06 -6.88 7.74
CA VAL A 17 -17.06 -7.44 6.79
C VAL A 17 -17.53 -6.38 5.79
N GLU A 18 -17.63 -5.13 6.21
CA GLU A 18 -17.99 -4.01 5.33
C GLU A 18 -16.93 -3.78 4.24
N PHE A 19 -15.64 -3.95 4.58
CA PHE A 19 -14.56 -3.89 3.59
C PHE A 19 -14.68 -5.04 2.58
N ILE A 20 -14.92 -6.26 3.07
CA ILE A 20 -15.08 -7.45 2.23
C ILE A 20 -16.22 -7.25 1.22
N ALA A 21 -17.39 -6.84 1.70
CA ALA A 21 -18.55 -6.58 0.85
C ALA A 21 -18.25 -5.53 -0.25
N LYS A 22 -17.55 -4.45 0.11
CA LYS A 22 -17.12 -3.41 -0.85
C LYS A 22 -16.15 -3.96 -1.90
N VAL A 23 -15.19 -4.81 -1.51
CA VAL A 23 -14.26 -5.43 -2.46
C VAL A 23 -15.01 -6.33 -3.44
N ILE A 24 -15.92 -7.17 -2.95
CA ILE A 24 -16.75 -8.05 -3.78
C ILE A 24 -17.54 -7.22 -4.81
N ASP A 25 -18.19 -6.14 -4.38
CA ASP A 25 -18.98 -5.28 -5.27
C ASP A 25 -18.12 -4.53 -6.29
N ILE A 26 -17.00 -3.93 -5.87
CA ILE A 26 -16.12 -3.16 -6.77
C ILE A 26 -15.46 -4.07 -7.81
N ALA A 27 -14.98 -5.24 -7.39
CA ALA A 27 -14.31 -6.19 -8.27
C ALA A 27 -15.30 -7.09 -9.05
N LYS A 28 -16.61 -6.98 -8.79
CA LYS A 28 -17.68 -7.75 -9.43
C LYS A 28 -17.41 -9.27 -9.36
N LEU A 29 -16.98 -9.72 -8.18
CA LEU A 29 -16.68 -11.12 -7.92
C LEU A 29 -17.98 -11.92 -7.82
N THR A 30 -17.97 -13.18 -8.27
CA THR A 30 -19.15 -14.07 -8.12
C THR A 30 -19.05 -14.91 -6.84
N PRO A 31 -20.18 -15.44 -6.33
CA PRO A 31 -20.18 -16.32 -5.14
C PRO A 31 -19.28 -17.54 -5.26
N GLU A 32 -19.08 -18.07 -6.46
CA GLU A 32 -18.23 -19.25 -6.72
C GLU A 32 -16.74 -18.91 -6.60
N GLN A 33 -16.38 -17.64 -6.80
CA GLN A 33 -14.99 -17.17 -6.72
C GLN A 33 -14.58 -16.81 -5.29
N VAL A 34 -15.54 -16.56 -4.40
CA VAL A 34 -15.30 -15.95 -3.09
C VAL A 34 -15.77 -16.81 -1.93
N LYS A 35 -14.87 -17.01 -0.96
CA LYS A 35 -15.17 -17.58 0.36
C LYS A 35 -15.10 -16.48 1.40
N VAL A 36 -16.05 -16.40 2.33
CA VAL A 36 -16.00 -15.41 3.42
C VAL A 36 -16.22 -16.08 4.77
N VAL A 37 -15.23 -15.98 5.66
CA VAL A 37 -15.30 -16.53 7.02
C VAL A 37 -15.29 -15.39 8.04
N CYS A 38 -16.40 -15.26 8.77
CA CYS A 38 -16.55 -14.25 9.82
C CYS A 38 -17.45 -14.70 10.97
N SER A 39 -17.49 -13.91 12.05
CA SER A 39 -18.25 -14.26 13.25
C SER A 39 -19.75 -14.40 12.97
N VAL A 40 -20.29 -15.53 13.43
CA VAL A 40 -21.71 -15.87 13.46
C VAL A 40 -22.26 -15.92 14.89
N SER A 41 -21.48 -15.47 15.89
CA SER A 41 -21.88 -15.53 17.30
C SER A 41 -22.84 -14.39 17.67
N GLY A 42 -23.97 -14.72 18.30
CA GLY A 42 -24.99 -13.75 18.72
C GLY A 42 -25.57 -12.97 17.54
N ASP A 43 -25.82 -11.67 17.73
CA ASP A 43 -26.39 -10.77 16.71
C ASP A 43 -25.46 -10.56 15.49
N ASN A 44 -24.21 -11.03 15.54
CA ASN A 44 -23.26 -10.90 14.44
C ASN A 44 -23.67 -11.69 13.20
N SER A 45 -24.35 -12.83 13.36
CA SER A 45 -24.76 -13.67 12.23
C SER A 45 -25.65 -12.89 11.26
N GLU A 46 -26.74 -12.32 11.75
CA GLU A 46 -27.68 -11.54 10.93
C GLU A 46 -27.04 -10.25 10.42
N SER A 47 -26.29 -9.54 11.26
CA SER A 47 -25.61 -8.29 10.92
C SER A 47 -24.58 -8.47 9.81
N ASN A 48 -23.74 -9.51 9.89
CA ASN A 48 -22.70 -9.78 8.91
C ASN A 48 -23.29 -10.34 7.61
N GLN A 49 -24.29 -11.22 7.70
CA GLN A 49 -24.99 -11.72 6.51
C GLN A 49 -25.68 -10.59 5.75
N ARG A 50 -26.30 -9.62 6.44
CA ARG A 50 -26.90 -8.43 5.80
C ARG A 50 -25.87 -7.60 5.02
N LYS A 51 -24.63 -7.47 5.52
CA LYS A 51 -23.58 -6.71 4.84
C LYS A 51 -23.09 -7.41 3.56
N LEU A 52 -23.00 -8.74 3.60
CA LEU A 52 -22.53 -9.55 2.47
C LEU A 52 -23.61 -9.75 1.39
N GLY A 53 -24.89 -9.72 1.79
CA GLY A 53 -26.01 -10.07 0.92
C GLY A 53 -26.32 -11.57 0.98
N LYS A 54 -27.45 -11.97 0.40
CA LYS A 54 -27.96 -13.36 0.49
C LYS A 54 -27.15 -14.35 -0.36
N ASP A 55 -26.51 -13.87 -1.42
CA ASP A 55 -25.80 -14.70 -2.39
C ASP A 55 -24.39 -15.10 -1.91
N TYR A 56 -23.90 -14.49 -0.82
CA TYR A 56 -22.58 -14.73 -0.24
C TYR A 56 -22.75 -15.27 1.19
N PRO A 57 -22.98 -16.59 1.36
CA PRO A 57 -23.11 -17.19 2.68
C PRO A 57 -21.81 -17.05 3.47
N ILE A 58 -21.93 -16.97 4.80
CA ILE A 58 -20.76 -17.02 5.69
C ILE A 58 -20.30 -18.48 5.81
N ASP A 59 -19.11 -18.77 5.30
CA ASP A 59 -18.48 -20.08 5.29
C ASP A 59 -17.74 -20.37 6.62
N GLN A 60 -17.39 -21.64 6.82
CA GLN A 60 -16.50 -22.12 7.89
C GLN A 60 -15.04 -22.17 7.41
N PRO A 61 -14.06 -22.09 8.34
CA PRO A 61 -12.64 -22.25 7.99
C PRO A 61 -12.36 -23.56 7.24
N SER A 62 -13.02 -24.65 7.65
CA SER A 62 -12.90 -26.00 7.10
C SER A 62 -13.50 -26.20 5.71
N ASP A 63 -14.35 -25.27 5.25
CA ASP A 63 -14.98 -25.40 3.93
C ASP A 63 -13.94 -25.31 2.81
N PRO A 64 -14.21 -25.87 1.61
CA PRO A 64 -13.28 -25.81 0.50
C PRO A 64 -12.82 -24.38 0.19
N VAL A 65 -11.51 -24.22 -0.05
CA VAL A 65 -10.95 -22.93 -0.46
C VAL A 65 -11.42 -22.55 -1.86
N LYS A 66 -11.64 -21.26 -2.07
CA LYS A 66 -11.98 -20.67 -3.38
C LYS A 66 -10.81 -19.86 -3.91
N LYS A 67 -11.00 -19.21 -5.05
CA LYS A 67 -9.97 -18.36 -5.66
C LYS A 67 -9.57 -17.20 -4.76
N ILE A 68 -10.55 -16.63 -4.06
CA ILE A 68 -10.37 -15.50 -3.14
C ILE A 68 -11.08 -15.84 -1.83
N ASN A 69 -10.34 -15.85 -0.73
CA ASN A 69 -10.82 -16.23 0.59
C ASN A 69 -10.61 -15.06 1.54
N PHE A 70 -11.67 -14.60 2.19
CA PHE A 70 -11.63 -13.53 3.17
C PHE A 70 -11.82 -14.06 4.58
N TYR A 71 -10.99 -13.57 5.50
CA TYR A 71 -10.97 -13.99 6.89
C TYR A 71 -11.01 -12.77 7.81
N THR A 72 -11.96 -12.75 8.74
CA THR A 72 -11.96 -11.78 9.84
C THR A 72 -11.26 -12.33 11.08
N SER A 73 -11.26 -11.59 12.19
CA SER A 73 -10.56 -11.95 13.44
C SER A 73 -10.87 -13.34 13.98
N THR A 74 -12.04 -13.91 13.65
CA THR A 74 -12.40 -15.30 14.00
C THR A 74 -11.44 -16.36 13.49
N CYS A 75 -10.64 -16.05 12.48
CA CYS A 75 -9.70 -16.98 11.85
C CYS A 75 -8.25 -16.53 11.96
N PHE A 76 -7.97 -15.47 12.72
CA PHE A 76 -6.59 -15.04 12.94
C PHE A 76 -5.87 -16.02 13.85
N GLU A 77 -6.62 -16.68 14.73
CA GLU A 77 -6.15 -17.64 15.71
C GLU A 77 -7.04 -18.90 15.68
N GLY A 78 -6.51 -20.02 16.16
CA GLY A 78 -7.34 -21.20 16.50
C GLY A 78 -7.94 -22.01 15.34
N CYS A 79 -7.65 -21.71 14.08
CA CYS A 79 -8.05 -22.55 12.93
C CYS A 79 -6.86 -22.96 12.06
N ASP A 80 -6.96 -24.07 11.34
CA ASP A 80 -5.97 -24.47 10.32
C ASP A 80 -6.62 -24.36 8.93
N ILE A 81 -5.87 -23.81 7.97
CA ILE A 81 -6.28 -23.64 6.56
C ILE A 81 -5.28 -24.41 5.71
N TYR A 82 -5.78 -25.21 4.77
CA TYR A 82 -4.98 -26.03 3.86
C TYR A 82 -5.19 -25.56 2.42
N ASP A 83 -4.12 -25.07 1.81
CA ASP A 83 -4.04 -24.64 0.41
C ASP A 83 -2.58 -24.53 -0.01
N GLU A 84 -2.08 -25.55 -0.71
CA GLU A 84 -0.71 -25.61 -1.23
C GLU A 84 -0.35 -24.37 -2.10
N ASN A 85 -1.33 -23.79 -2.80
CA ASN A 85 -1.16 -22.64 -3.68
C ASN A 85 -1.69 -21.33 -3.06
N GLY A 86 -1.98 -21.32 -1.76
CA GLY A 86 -2.53 -20.15 -1.06
C GLY A 86 -1.47 -19.11 -0.73
N VAL A 87 -1.73 -17.84 -1.03
CA VAL A 87 -0.87 -16.71 -0.68
C VAL A 87 -1.54 -15.83 0.38
N THR A 88 -0.80 -15.50 1.43
CA THR A 88 -1.30 -14.73 2.58
C THR A 88 -1.24 -13.22 2.32
N PHE A 89 -2.39 -12.57 2.46
CA PHE A 89 -2.55 -11.11 2.46
C PHE A 89 -3.03 -10.66 3.82
N ILE A 90 -2.39 -9.63 4.35
CA ILE A 90 -2.88 -8.91 5.53
C ILE A 90 -3.30 -7.52 5.08
N VAL A 91 -4.51 -7.09 5.43
CA VAL A 91 -5.03 -5.77 5.08
C VAL A 91 -5.29 -4.95 6.34
N SER A 92 -4.65 -3.77 6.41
CA SER A 92 -4.78 -2.84 7.54
C SER A 92 -5.16 -1.44 7.06
N ASP A 93 -6.38 -0.99 7.34
CA ASP A 93 -6.87 0.35 6.98
C ASP A 93 -6.62 1.34 8.13
N GLY A 94 -5.71 2.29 7.93
CA GLY A 94 -5.40 3.37 8.84
C GLY A 94 -6.57 4.28 9.24
N ASN A 95 -7.71 4.21 8.54
CA ASN A 95 -8.94 4.91 8.94
C ASN A 95 -9.84 4.07 9.85
N LYS A 96 -9.58 2.77 9.99
CA LYS A 96 -10.38 1.82 10.78
C LYS A 96 -9.49 1.10 11.78
N SER A 97 -9.44 1.62 13.02
CA SER A 97 -8.56 1.12 14.10
C SER A 97 -8.66 -0.40 14.32
N HIS A 98 -9.86 -0.97 14.25
CA HIS A 98 -10.10 -2.41 14.43
C HIS A 98 -9.47 -3.32 13.34
N THR A 99 -8.98 -2.74 12.23
CA THR A 99 -8.26 -3.46 11.16
C THR A 99 -6.74 -3.39 11.30
N LEU A 100 -6.24 -2.57 12.22
CA LEU A 100 -4.81 -2.44 12.49
C LEU A 100 -4.39 -3.58 13.41
N LEU A 101 -3.45 -4.40 12.95
CA LEU A 101 -3.08 -5.63 13.66
C LEU A 101 -1.77 -5.47 14.41
N ASP A 102 -1.64 -6.18 15.53
CA ASP A 102 -0.37 -6.33 16.19
C ASP A 102 0.58 -7.19 15.35
N ILE A 103 1.73 -6.63 15.01
CA ILE A 103 2.75 -7.28 14.19
C ILE A 103 3.50 -8.35 14.99
N SER A 104 3.62 -8.16 16.30
CA SER A 104 4.39 -9.08 17.15
C SER A 104 3.66 -10.39 17.44
N THR A 105 2.33 -10.40 17.30
CA THR A 105 1.48 -11.54 17.66
C THR A 105 0.60 -11.98 16.50
N LEU A 106 -0.32 -11.12 16.05
CA LEU A 106 -1.33 -11.47 15.05
C LEU A 106 -0.75 -11.80 13.68
N PHE A 107 0.34 -11.13 13.26
CA PHE A 107 1.01 -11.49 12.01
C PHE A 107 1.52 -12.93 12.07
N THR A 108 2.27 -13.29 13.13
CA THR A 108 2.79 -14.65 13.32
C THR A 108 1.66 -15.68 13.43
N GLN A 109 0.58 -15.34 14.14
CA GLN A 109 -0.62 -16.17 14.24
C GLN A 109 -1.24 -16.45 12.86
N ILE A 110 -1.40 -15.41 12.04
CA ILE A 110 -1.95 -15.50 10.67
C ILE A 110 -1.03 -16.33 9.76
N CYS A 111 0.29 -16.13 9.84
CA CYS A 111 1.25 -16.90 9.04
C CYS A 111 1.17 -18.39 9.30
N GLY A 112 0.90 -18.76 10.55
CA GLY A 112 0.73 -20.15 10.95
C GLY A 112 -0.57 -20.80 10.45
N ARG A 113 -1.50 -20.04 9.84
CA ARG A 113 -2.81 -20.56 9.43
C ARG A 113 -2.75 -21.35 8.13
N LEU A 114 -1.98 -20.91 7.15
CA LEU A 114 -1.78 -21.63 5.88
C LEU A 114 -0.63 -22.63 6.06
N ARG A 115 -0.96 -23.87 6.42
CA ARG A 115 0.01 -24.88 6.91
C ARG A 115 0.90 -25.47 5.82
N ASP A 116 0.29 -25.83 4.70
CA ASP A 116 0.87 -26.59 3.59
C ASP A 116 1.22 -25.71 2.39
N SER A 117 0.94 -24.40 2.46
CA SER A 117 1.29 -23.46 1.40
C SER A 117 2.79 -23.45 1.12
N LYS A 118 3.15 -23.58 -0.17
CA LYS A 118 4.53 -23.37 -0.64
C LYS A 118 4.98 -21.91 -0.50
N TYR A 119 4.06 -20.99 -0.23
CA TYR A 119 4.27 -19.56 -0.07
C TYR A 119 4.28 -19.09 1.40
N LYS A 120 4.22 -20.02 2.37
CA LYS A 120 4.15 -19.70 3.81
C LYS A 120 5.28 -18.83 4.38
N GLY A 121 6.39 -18.70 3.66
CA GLY A 121 7.51 -17.81 4.02
C GLY A 121 7.28 -16.35 3.63
N GLU A 122 6.21 -16.05 2.89
CA GLU A 122 5.93 -14.73 2.35
C GLU A 122 4.55 -14.21 2.77
N ILE A 123 4.49 -12.91 3.02
CA ILE A 123 3.26 -12.21 3.44
C ILE A 123 3.18 -10.92 2.65
N ILE A 124 2.00 -10.64 2.11
CA ILE A 124 1.74 -9.37 1.43
C ILE A 124 0.92 -8.49 2.36
N HIS A 125 1.56 -7.46 2.90
CA HIS A 125 0.90 -6.50 3.77
C HIS A 125 0.43 -5.27 2.97
N VAL A 126 -0.89 -5.15 2.81
CA VAL A 126 -1.53 -3.98 2.20
C VAL A 126 -2.02 -3.07 3.32
N TYR A 127 -1.48 -1.85 3.40
CA TYR A 127 -1.83 -0.94 4.49
C TYR A 127 -1.95 0.51 4.06
N SER A 128 -2.70 1.28 4.85
CA SER A 128 -2.69 2.75 4.82
C SER A 128 -2.23 3.31 6.16
N THR A 129 -1.59 4.48 6.14
CA THR A 129 -1.11 5.15 7.37
C THR A 129 -2.25 5.86 8.08
N THR A 130 -2.20 5.91 9.41
CA THR A 130 -3.20 6.66 10.20
C THR A 130 -3.04 8.18 10.00
N LYS A 131 -4.16 8.92 10.05
CA LYS A 131 -4.13 10.39 9.91
C LYS A 131 -3.32 11.01 11.04
N TYR A 132 -2.47 11.99 10.71
CA TYR A 132 -1.61 12.72 11.65
C TYR A 132 -2.41 13.36 12.81
N SER A 133 -2.55 12.69 13.96
CA SER A 133 -2.91 13.37 15.21
C SER A 133 -1.61 13.75 15.93
N ARG A 134 -1.38 15.05 16.15
CA ARG A 134 -0.12 15.59 16.71
C ARG A 134 -0.07 15.65 18.25
N GLU A 135 -1.06 15.13 18.96
CA GLU A 135 -1.31 15.62 20.32
C GLU A 135 -0.72 14.79 21.47
N VAL A 136 -0.35 13.51 21.26
CA VAL A 136 0.19 12.67 22.35
C VAL A 136 1.22 11.66 21.83
N THR A 137 2.40 11.60 22.44
CA THR A 137 3.43 10.57 22.18
C THR A 137 3.13 9.25 22.90
N LEU A 138 3.77 8.16 22.47
CA LEU A 138 3.60 6.87 23.15
C LEU A 138 4.03 6.94 24.62
N ASP A 139 5.15 7.62 24.91
CA ASP A 139 5.69 7.71 26.27
C ASP A 139 4.78 8.54 27.18
N GLU A 140 4.24 9.67 26.68
CA GLU A 140 3.26 10.48 27.41
C GLU A 140 1.98 9.70 27.69
N TYR A 141 1.48 8.93 26.71
CA TYR A 141 0.29 8.10 26.90
C TYR A 141 0.53 7.00 27.94
N VAL A 142 1.66 6.29 27.83
CA VAL A 142 2.05 5.23 28.79
C VAL A 142 2.20 5.81 30.20
N ALA A 143 2.85 6.97 30.35
CA ALA A 143 3.01 7.62 31.65
C ALA A 143 1.65 8.03 32.24
N SER A 144 0.77 8.60 31.42
CA SER A 144 -0.59 8.98 31.81
C SER A 144 -1.42 7.75 32.24
N THR A 145 -1.47 6.70 31.43
CA THR A 145 -2.21 5.47 31.76
C THR A 145 -1.68 4.81 33.02
N LYS A 146 -0.36 4.77 33.23
CA LYS A 146 0.24 4.25 34.47
C LYS A 146 -0.14 5.08 35.69
N LYS A 147 -0.23 6.41 35.54
CA LYS A 147 -0.67 7.29 36.63
C LYS A 147 -2.13 7.03 36.99
N VAL A 148 -3.03 6.98 36.00
CA VAL A 148 -4.46 6.65 36.21
C VAL A 148 -4.61 5.27 36.85
N LEU A 149 -3.84 4.27 36.39
CA LEU A 149 -3.87 2.94 37.00
C LEU A 149 -3.41 2.95 38.46
N ALA A 150 -2.41 3.75 38.81
CA ALA A 150 -1.96 3.90 40.20
C ALA A 150 -3.02 4.59 41.08
N GLU A 151 -3.70 5.61 40.56
CA GLU A 151 -4.83 6.28 41.22
C GLU A 151 -5.99 5.29 41.45
N ALA A 152 -6.35 4.49 40.44
CA ALA A 152 -7.36 3.44 40.54
C ALA A 152 -7.01 2.37 41.58
N VAL A 153 -5.73 1.96 41.68
CA VAL A 153 -5.26 1.03 42.72
C VAL A 153 -5.41 1.64 44.10
N SER A 154 -4.97 2.89 44.29
CA SER A 154 -5.12 3.58 45.59
C SER A 154 -6.58 3.69 46.00
N TYR A 155 -7.46 4.08 45.07
CA TYR A 155 -8.90 4.19 45.30
C TYR A 155 -9.53 2.84 45.67
N ALA A 156 -9.22 1.78 44.91
CA ALA A 156 -9.72 0.44 45.19
C ALA A 156 -9.25 -0.06 46.57
N ASP A 157 -7.98 0.16 46.93
CA ASP A 157 -7.44 -0.22 48.23
C ASP A 157 -8.11 0.52 49.39
N GLU A 158 -8.38 1.81 49.25
CA GLU A 158 -9.09 2.60 50.26
C GLU A 158 -10.52 2.11 50.50
N ILE A 159 -11.28 1.88 49.43
CA ILE A 159 -12.65 1.38 49.53
C ILE A 159 -12.69 -0.05 50.05
N ASN A 160 -11.75 -0.90 49.64
CA ASN A 160 -11.70 -2.30 50.07
C ASN A 160 -11.31 -2.46 51.55
N LYS A 161 -10.58 -1.49 52.13
CA LYS A 161 -10.26 -1.45 53.58
C LYS A 161 -11.45 -1.10 54.46
N LEU A 162 -12.55 -0.58 53.91
CA LEU A 162 -13.77 -0.34 54.67
C LEU A 162 -14.35 -1.67 55.20
N SER A 163 -14.96 -1.63 56.38
CA SER A 163 -15.71 -2.76 56.92
C SER A 163 -16.83 -3.18 55.96
N ASP A 164 -17.14 -4.47 55.88
CA ASP A 164 -18.06 -5.04 54.89
C ASP A 164 -19.42 -4.30 54.82
N THR A 165 -20.03 -3.99 55.97
CA THR A 165 -21.32 -3.29 56.04
C THR A 165 -21.26 -1.86 55.47
N VAL A 166 -20.14 -1.16 55.70
CA VAL A 166 -19.90 0.20 55.19
C VAL A 166 -19.54 0.17 53.70
N ARG A 167 -18.78 -0.84 53.27
CA ARG A 167 -18.40 -1.05 51.87
C ARG A 167 -19.63 -1.35 51.01
N GLU A 168 -20.50 -2.26 51.46
CA GLU A 168 -21.74 -2.60 50.78
C GLU A 168 -22.69 -1.39 50.68
N LYS A 169 -22.83 -0.61 51.76
CA LYS A 169 -23.62 0.64 51.75
C LYS A 169 -23.02 1.73 50.85
N THR A 170 -21.70 1.76 50.72
CA THR A 170 -20.98 2.71 49.84
C THR A 170 -21.14 2.32 48.38
N LEU A 171 -20.89 1.06 48.03
CA LEU A 171 -20.98 0.55 46.66
C LEU A 171 -22.41 0.55 46.13
N SER A 172 -23.40 0.21 46.97
CA SER A 172 -24.83 0.24 46.58
C SER A 172 -25.35 1.64 46.23
N LYS A 173 -24.68 2.70 46.68
CA LYS A 173 -25.00 4.10 46.31
C LYS A 173 -24.31 4.55 45.01
N ILE A 174 -23.31 3.82 44.55
CA ILE A 174 -22.59 4.13 43.32
C ILE A 174 -23.32 3.43 42.16
N LYS A 175 -24.17 4.21 41.48
CA LYS A 175 -24.95 3.71 40.34
C LYS A 175 -24.08 3.38 39.11
N TYR A 176 -22.90 4.00 39.02
CA TYR A 176 -21.89 3.76 38.00
C TYR A 176 -20.51 4.20 38.55
N ILE A 177 -19.48 3.37 38.42
CA ILE A 177 -18.11 3.75 38.76
C ILE A 177 -17.55 4.56 37.59
N ASN A 178 -17.16 5.81 37.87
CA ASN A 178 -16.50 6.69 36.90
C ASN A 178 -14.96 6.62 36.98
N GLU A 179 -14.43 5.60 37.65
CA GLU A 179 -13.00 5.33 37.76
C GLU A 179 -12.55 4.40 36.63
N GLN A 180 -11.52 4.80 35.88
CA GLN A 180 -11.01 3.98 34.78
C GLN A 180 -10.34 2.72 35.32
N TYR A 181 -10.49 1.60 34.61
CA TYR A 181 -9.89 0.31 34.97
C TYR A 181 -10.41 -0.33 36.27
N VAL A 182 -11.51 0.15 36.84
CA VAL A 182 -12.10 -0.43 38.06
C VAL A 182 -13.45 -1.06 37.77
N ARG A 183 -13.68 -2.26 38.32
CA ARG A 183 -14.98 -2.95 38.30
C ARG A 183 -15.38 -3.40 39.70
N ILE A 184 -16.68 -3.65 39.89
CA ILE A 184 -17.21 -4.24 41.12
C ILE A 184 -17.33 -5.74 40.93
N GLU A 185 -16.71 -6.52 41.80
CA GLU A 185 -16.93 -7.97 41.92
C GLU A 185 -17.08 -8.31 43.39
N ASP A 186 -18.12 -9.07 43.76
CA ASP A 186 -18.39 -9.55 45.12
C ASP A 186 -18.28 -8.46 46.21
N ASN A 187 -18.94 -7.30 45.99
CA ASN A 187 -18.89 -6.14 46.89
C ASN A 187 -17.47 -5.62 47.17
N LYS A 188 -16.54 -5.79 46.23
CA LYS A 188 -15.17 -5.24 46.26
C LYS A 188 -14.86 -4.54 44.95
N LEU A 189 -13.94 -3.59 45.01
CA LEU A 189 -13.36 -2.97 43.83
C LEU A 189 -12.17 -3.80 43.35
N VAL A 190 -12.21 -4.20 42.08
CA VAL A 190 -11.15 -4.94 41.40
C VAL A 190 -10.60 -4.07 40.29
N VAL A 191 -9.27 -3.89 40.29
CA VAL A 191 -8.57 -3.14 39.25
C VAL A 191 -8.16 -4.07 38.12
N ASP A 192 -8.61 -3.77 36.91
CA ASP A 192 -8.28 -4.48 35.68
C ASP A 192 -7.02 -3.90 35.03
N LYS A 193 -5.87 -4.43 35.46
CA LYS A 193 -4.57 -4.09 34.87
C LYS A 193 -4.47 -4.50 33.40
N ASN A 194 -5.20 -5.53 32.97
CA ASN A 194 -5.15 -6.00 31.59
C ASN A 194 -5.84 -5.02 30.66
N LEU A 195 -6.94 -4.40 31.09
CA LEU A 195 -7.62 -3.36 30.34
C LEU A 195 -6.70 -2.15 30.08
N ALA A 196 -5.94 -1.71 31.08
CA ALA A 196 -4.95 -0.63 30.92
C ALA A 196 -3.81 -1.01 29.97
N ASN A 197 -3.30 -2.25 30.06
CA ASN A 197 -2.28 -2.73 29.13
C ASN A 197 -2.82 -2.83 27.69
N MET A 198 -4.08 -3.27 27.53
CA MET A 198 -4.75 -3.34 26.23
C MET A 198 -4.89 -1.95 25.60
N ASP A 199 -5.24 -0.92 26.38
CA ASP A 199 -5.31 0.47 25.91
C ASP A 199 -3.95 0.98 25.41
N ILE A 200 -2.87 0.69 26.14
CA ILE A 200 -1.50 1.03 25.73
C ILE A 200 -1.14 0.35 24.40
N VAL A 201 -1.44 -0.95 24.27
CA VAL A 201 -1.18 -1.71 23.04
C VAL A 201 -1.99 -1.14 21.87
N ASN A 202 -3.28 -0.87 22.08
CA ASN A 202 -4.15 -0.28 21.07
C ASN A 202 -3.65 1.10 20.62
N PHE A 203 -3.20 1.93 21.57
CA PHE A 203 -2.59 3.22 21.27
C PHE A 203 -1.29 3.05 20.48
N LYS A 204 -0.41 2.13 20.88
CA LYS A 204 0.85 1.82 20.17
C LYS A 204 0.56 1.42 18.72
N ILE A 205 -0.39 0.52 18.49
CA ILE A 205 -0.76 0.06 17.14
C ILE A 205 -1.32 1.23 16.31
N CYS A 206 -2.36 1.91 16.82
CA CYS A 206 -3.11 2.89 16.05
C CYS A 206 -2.38 4.23 15.86
N ARG A 207 -1.67 4.70 16.89
CA ARG A 207 -1.10 6.06 16.93
C ARG A 207 0.42 6.09 16.78
N HIS A 208 1.11 4.96 16.94
CA HIS A 208 2.56 4.88 16.80
C HIS A 208 3.01 4.03 15.60
N ILE A 209 2.71 2.74 15.56
CA ILE A 209 3.22 1.79 14.55
C ILE A 209 2.70 2.15 13.16
N TYR A 210 1.38 2.22 12.98
CA TYR A 210 0.77 2.50 11.67
C TYR A 210 0.76 3.99 11.29
N ARG A 211 1.41 4.85 12.09
CA ARG A 211 1.44 6.31 11.84
C ARG A 211 2.25 6.66 10.59
N THR A 212 3.40 6.02 10.41
CA THR A 212 4.27 6.27 9.26
C THR A 212 4.76 4.96 8.70
N TYR A 213 5.12 4.95 7.41
CA TYR A 213 5.73 3.77 6.80
C TYR A 213 7.05 3.40 7.48
N ILE A 214 7.79 4.38 8.01
CA ILE A 214 9.08 4.18 8.70
C ILE A 214 8.83 3.39 9.98
N ASN A 215 7.91 3.85 10.83
CA ASN A 215 7.57 3.19 12.09
C ASN A 215 7.11 1.75 11.86
N LEU A 216 6.26 1.53 10.85
CA LEU A 216 5.80 0.20 10.49
C LEU A 216 6.94 -0.70 10.02
N THR A 217 7.82 -0.17 9.15
CA THR A 217 8.98 -0.89 8.64
C THR A 217 9.95 -1.27 9.76
N ASP A 218 10.18 -0.35 10.70
CA ASP A 218 11.05 -0.59 11.85
C ASP A 218 10.46 -1.65 12.79
N GLU A 219 9.13 -1.61 13.02
CA GLU A 219 8.45 -2.61 13.85
C GLU A 219 8.48 -3.99 13.18
N LEU A 220 8.25 -4.09 11.87
CA LEU A 220 8.39 -5.34 11.11
C LEU A 220 9.82 -5.90 11.21
N LYS A 221 10.85 -5.06 11.02
CA LYS A 221 12.25 -5.49 11.15
C LYS A 221 12.60 -5.96 12.56
N ARG A 222 12.12 -5.27 13.60
CA ARG A 222 12.31 -5.69 15.00
C ARG A 222 11.71 -7.06 15.28
N ASN A 223 10.61 -7.40 14.60
CA ASN A 223 9.96 -8.72 14.70
C ASN A 223 10.53 -9.75 13.70
N GLY A 224 11.69 -9.48 13.09
CA GLY A 224 12.42 -10.43 12.26
C GLY A 224 11.97 -10.54 10.80
N TYR A 225 11.09 -9.65 10.34
CA TYR A 225 10.61 -9.67 8.95
C TYR A 225 11.62 -8.99 8.00
N THR A 226 11.94 -9.67 6.90
CA THR A 226 12.66 -9.08 5.77
C THR A 226 11.66 -8.38 4.86
N ILE A 227 11.87 -7.10 4.58
CA ILE A 227 10.87 -6.25 3.90
C ILE A 227 11.33 -5.95 2.49
N THR A 228 10.60 -6.50 1.52
CA THR A 228 10.69 -6.10 0.12
C THR A 228 9.56 -5.12 -0.18
N ARG A 229 9.88 -3.83 -0.29
CA ARG A 229 8.86 -2.80 -0.52
C ARG A 229 8.39 -2.82 -1.97
N HIS A 230 7.13 -3.19 -2.16
CA HIS A 230 6.43 -3.01 -3.41
C HIS A 230 5.48 -1.82 -3.27
N THR A 231 5.82 -0.71 -3.91
CA THR A 231 4.95 0.46 -3.90
C THR A 231 3.98 0.31 -5.08
N PHE A 232 2.68 0.28 -4.81
CA PHE A 232 1.67 0.43 -5.86
C PHE A 232 2.02 1.65 -6.71
N SER A 233 2.08 1.44 -8.03
CA SER A 233 2.47 2.49 -8.94
C SER A 233 1.37 3.52 -9.06
N LYS A 234 1.49 4.61 -8.30
CA LYS A 234 0.66 5.81 -8.47
C LYS A 234 0.67 6.35 -9.90
N ILE A 235 1.68 5.96 -10.68
CA ILE A 235 1.82 6.32 -12.09
C ILE A 235 0.88 5.47 -12.95
N MET A 236 0.86 4.15 -12.75
CA MET A 236 -0.07 3.27 -13.47
C MET A 236 -1.53 3.60 -13.16
N GLU A 237 -1.88 3.82 -11.88
CA GLU A 237 -3.23 4.23 -11.47
C GLU A 237 -3.69 5.53 -12.17
N LYS A 238 -2.77 6.51 -12.33
CA LYS A 238 -3.06 7.75 -13.07
C LYS A 238 -3.28 7.50 -14.56
N ILE A 239 -2.57 6.55 -15.16
CA ILE A 239 -2.62 6.23 -16.59
C ILE A 239 -3.92 5.51 -16.94
N GLU A 240 -4.41 4.66 -16.05
CA GLU A 240 -5.65 3.87 -16.21
C GLU A 240 -6.91 4.67 -15.85
N GLY A 241 -6.89 5.46 -14.77
CA GLY A 241 -8.09 6.15 -14.27
C GLY A 241 -8.47 7.44 -15.00
N LYS A 242 -7.59 8.02 -15.85
CA LYS A 242 -7.86 9.30 -16.53
C LYS A 242 -7.24 9.34 -17.94
N ALA A 243 -8.09 9.48 -18.96
CA ALA A 243 -7.69 9.65 -20.36
C ALA A 243 -6.69 10.80 -20.60
N ASN A 244 -6.66 11.81 -19.70
CA ASN A 244 -5.82 13.01 -19.81
C ASN A 244 -4.88 13.25 -18.61
N ALA A 245 -4.47 12.21 -17.86
CA ALA A 245 -3.51 12.41 -16.77
C ALA A 245 -2.18 13.00 -17.26
N ARG A 246 -1.79 14.16 -16.72
CA ARG A 246 -0.46 14.75 -16.93
C ARG A 246 0.57 13.99 -16.11
N VAL A 247 1.19 12.98 -16.73
CA VAL A 247 2.36 12.26 -16.19
C VAL A 247 3.61 12.79 -16.88
N THR A 248 4.69 13.05 -16.14
CA THR A 248 5.92 13.56 -16.76
C THR A 248 6.72 12.42 -17.41
N PHE A 249 7.58 12.75 -18.37
CA PHE A 249 8.49 11.76 -18.98
C PHE A 249 9.39 11.10 -17.92
N LYS A 250 9.88 11.89 -16.95
CA LYS A 250 10.71 11.39 -15.85
C LYS A 250 9.97 10.31 -15.05
N ASP A 251 8.74 10.60 -14.62
CA ASP A 251 7.93 9.66 -13.84
C ASP A 251 7.72 8.35 -14.62
N LEU A 252 7.33 8.44 -15.89
CA LEU A 252 7.13 7.27 -16.75
C LEU A 252 8.41 6.46 -16.97
N PHE A 253 9.55 7.13 -17.16
CA PHE A 253 10.83 6.48 -17.37
C PHE A 253 11.33 5.77 -16.12
N ASP A 254 11.27 6.44 -14.97
CA ASP A 254 11.66 5.86 -13.69
C ASP A 254 10.78 4.65 -13.36
N GLU A 255 9.47 4.73 -13.66
CA GLU A 255 8.55 3.61 -13.47
C GLU A 255 8.81 2.45 -14.43
N TYR A 256 9.06 2.74 -15.71
CA TYR A 256 9.45 1.72 -16.69
C TYR A 256 10.74 1.00 -16.28
N HIS A 257 11.74 1.76 -15.82
CA HIS A 257 12.97 1.20 -15.26
C HIS A 257 12.69 0.31 -14.06
N ARG A 258 11.88 0.79 -13.10
CA ARG A 258 11.47 0.02 -11.93
C ARG A 258 10.81 -1.30 -12.33
N LEU A 259 9.83 -1.28 -13.25
CA LEU A 259 9.14 -2.49 -13.71
C LEU A 259 10.08 -3.50 -14.37
N LYS A 260 11.12 -3.03 -15.09
CA LYS A 260 12.13 -3.88 -15.73
C LYS A 260 13.18 -4.45 -14.76
N THR A 261 13.54 -3.72 -13.71
CA THR A 261 14.59 -4.15 -12.75
C THR A 261 14.04 -4.86 -11.52
N THR A 262 12.80 -4.54 -11.13
CA THR A 262 12.12 -5.25 -10.04
C THR A 262 11.23 -6.33 -10.63
N LYS A 263 11.54 -7.59 -10.33
CA LYS A 263 10.58 -8.69 -10.42
C LYS A 263 10.10 -8.98 -9.00
N PRO A 264 8.95 -8.43 -8.59
CA PRO A 264 8.39 -8.78 -7.30
C PRO A 264 8.02 -10.27 -7.33
N PHE A 265 8.10 -10.92 -6.17
CA PHE A 265 7.59 -12.26 -6.00
C PHE A 265 6.08 -12.33 -6.31
N PHE A 266 5.36 -11.26 -5.96
CA PHE A 266 3.94 -11.11 -6.22
C PHE A 266 3.64 -9.74 -6.84
N SER A 267 2.93 -9.74 -7.97
CA SER A 267 2.36 -8.54 -8.57
C SER A 267 0.90 -8.79 -8.88
N LEU A 268 0.03 -7.84 -8.55
CA LEU A 268 -1.39 -7.91 -8.93
C LEU A 268 -1.57 -7.78 -10.44
N ASP A 269 -0.68 -7.01 -11.07
CA ASP A 269 -0.64 -6.79 -12.51
C ASP A 269 0.69 -7.30 -13.06
N SER A 270 0.67 -7.95 -14.22
CA SER A 270 1.90 -8.39 -14.88
C SER A 270 2.81 -7.19 -15.15
N HIS A 271 4.03 -7.20 -14.59
CA HIS A 271 5.04 -6.18 -14.89
C HIS A 271 5.33 -6.08 -16.39
N GLU A 272 5.24 -7.20 -17.10
CA GLU A 272 5.40 -7.25 -18.55
C GLU A 272 4.26 -6.52 -19.26
N ASP A 273 3.03 -6.70 -18.81
CA ASP A 273 1.86 -6.01 -19.36
C ASP A 273 1.90 -4.51 -19.03
N LEU A 274 2.27 -4.13 -17.80
CA LEU A 274 2.44 -2.72 -17.42
C LEU A 274 3.55 -2.07 -18.27
N CYS A 275 4.68 -2.77 -18.48
CA CYS A 275 5.72 -2.32 -19.40
C CYS A 275 5.19 -2.18 -20.83
N ALA A 276 4.41 -3.15 -21.33
CA ALA A 276 3.84 -3.12 -22.67
C ALA A 276 2.89 -1.93 -22.84
N GLN A 277 2.04 -1.66 -21.84
CA GLN A 277 1.13 -0.52 -21.81
C GLN A 277 1.89 0.82 -21.87
N ILE A 278 2.93 0.99 -21.03
CA ILE A 278 3.79 2.19 -21.08
C ILE A 278 4.46 2.31 -22.45
N ALA A 279 4.97 1.21 -23.00
CA ALA A 279 5.66 1.22 -24.29
C ALA A 279 4.73 1.62 -25.46
N VAL A 280 3.47 1.16 -25.46
CA VAL A 280 2.48 1.51 -26.48
C VAL A 280 2.05 2.96 -26.33
N LYS A 281 1.74 3.41 -25.12
CA LYS A 281 1.22 4.77 -24.87
C LYS A 281 2.32 5.84 -24.94
N TYR A 282 3.55 5.50 -24.58
CA TYR A 282 4.70 6.40 -24.53
C TYR A 282 5.96 5.78 -25.20
N PRO A 283 5.99 5.64 -26.53
CA PRO A 283 7.06 4.94 -27.25
C PRO A 283 8.47 5.50 -26.98
N LEU A 284 8.57 6.80 -26.73
CA LEU A 284 9.84 7.47 -26.43
C LEU A 284 10.48 6.93 -25.14
N VAL A 285 9.69 6.50 -24.16
CA VAL A 285 10.20 5.95 -22.90
C VAL A 285 10.93 4.64 -23.15
N LYS A 286 10.31 3.72 -23.91
CA LYS A 286 10.93 2.45 -24.32
C LYS A 286 12.21 2.70 -25.13
N GLN A 287 12.14 3.56 -26.15
CA GLN A 287 13.29 3.88 -27.00
C GLN A 287 14.45 4.46 -26.20
N ALA A 288 14.17 5.44 -25.32
CA ALA A 288 15.20 6.03 -24.48
C ALA A 288 15.83 4.98 -23.53
N TYR A 289 15.04 4.05 -23.02
CA TYR A 289 15.52 3.01 -22.12
C TYR A 289 16.43 2.01 -22.84
N GLU A 290 15.97 1.46 -23.96
CA GLU A 290 16.67 0.42 -24.72
C GLU A 290 17.91 0.96 -25.45
N GLU A 291 17.83 2.16 -26.02
CA GLU A 291 18.92 2.72 -26.80
C GLU A 291 19.89 3.55 -25.96
N LEU A 292 19.41 4.46 -25.10
CA LEU A 292 20.31 5.36 -24.36
C LEU A 292 20.76 4.79 -23.00
N GLY A 293 19.92 3.98 -22.36
CA GLY A 293 20.14 3.50 -20.99
C GLY A 293 19.88 4.55 -19.91
N THR A 294 19.79 4.09 -18.66
CA THR A 294 19.40 4.89 -17.49
C THR A 294 20.36 6.05 -17.23
N ASP A 295 21.66 5.80 -17.22
CA ASP A 295 22.68 6.79 -16.86
C ASP A 295 22.69 7.98 -17.82
N LYS A 296 22.54 7.70 -19.12
CA LYS A 296 22.50 8.74 -20.16
C LYS A 296 21.23 9.58 -20.06
N VAL A 297 20.07 8.96 -19.83
CA VAL A 297 18.80 9.69 -19.67
C VAL A 297 18.82 10.58 -18.43
N GLN A 298 19.42 10.12 -17.33
CA GLN A 298 19.64 10.91 -16.12
C GLN A 298 20.60 12.09 -16.35
N ALA A 299 21.70 11.87 -17.07
CA ALA A 299 22.64 12.95 -17.44
C ALA A 299 21.98 14.05 -18.31
N LEU A 300 21.02 13.66 -19.15
CA LEU A 300 20.20 14.58 -19.95
C LEU A 300 19.06 15.23 -19.14
N LYS A 301 18.99 14.98 -17.82
CA LYS A 301 17.98 15.49 -16.89
C LYS A 301 16.55 15.26 -17.37
N TYR A 302 16.31 14.13 -18.03
CA TYR A 302 15.00 13.75 -18.57
C TYR A 302 14.42 14.74 -19.59
N HIS A 303 15.25 15.62 -20.19
CA HIS A 303 14.79 16.62 -21.14
C HIS A 303 14.45 15.97 -22.48
N VAL A 304 13.15 15.88 -22.78
CA VAL A 304 12.58 15.19 -23.97
C VAL A 304 13.27 15.61 -25.27
N GLY A 305 13.52 16.91 -25.46
CA GLY A 305 14.19 17.41 -26.67
C GLY A 305 15.64 16.92 -26.78
N ASN A 306 16.37 16.82 -25.66
CA ASN A 306 17.77 16.36 -25.68
C ASN A 306 17.83 14.85 -25.92
N ILE A 307 16.90 14.11 -25.33
CA ILE A 307 16.75 12.67 -25.52
C ILE A 307 16.47 12.35 -26.99
N ARG A 308 15.51 13.05 -27.63
CA ARG A 308 15.22 12.86 -29.07
C ARG A 308 16.41 13.17 -29.96
N ARG A 309 17.18 14.21 -29.63
CA ARG A 309 18.42 14.55 -30.35
C ARG A 309 19.45 13.43 -30.21
N GLU A 310 19.71 12.94 -29.00
CA GLU A 310 20.67 11.85 -28.77
C GLU A 310 20.25 10.54 -29.44
N LEU A 311 18.95 10.21 -29.46
CA LEU A 311 18.42 9.08 -30.21
C LEU A 311 18.65 9.25 -31.72
N THR A 312 18.37 10.44 -32.26
CA THR A 312 18.53 10.72 -33.69
C THR A 312 19.99 10.60 -34.16
N LYS A 313 20.96 10.88 -33.28
CA LYS A 313 22.39 10.66 -33.59
C LYS A 313 22.70 9.19 -33.87
N ARG A 314 22.06 8.27 -33.16
CA ARG A 314 22.30 6.82 -33.25
C ARG A 314 21.63 6.14 -34.44
N TRP A 315 20.71 6.82 -35.12
CA TRP A 315 20.03 6.25 -36.28
C TRP A 315 21.04 5.87 -37.39
N SER A 316 20.85 4.73 -38.07
CA SER A 316 21.68 4.34 -39.22
C SER A 316 21.25 4.98 -40.55
N VAL A 317 20.57 6.12 -40.49
CA VAL A 317 20.11 6.85 -41.68
C VAL A 317 21.16 7.86 -42.16
N PRO A 318 21.13 8.26 -43.44
CA PRO A 318 22.01 9.30 -43.97
C PRO A 318 21.96 10.59 -43.12
N VAL A 319 23.10 11.26 -43.01
CA VAL A 319 23.28 12.44 -42.15
C VAL A 319 22.29 13.54 -42.51
N GLU A 320 21.95 13.68 -43.79
CA GLU A 320 20.99 14.64 -44.33
C GLU A 320 19.59 14.43 -43.74
N ARG A 321 19.15 13.16 -43.60
CA ARG A 321 17.86 12.84 -42.96
C ARG A 321 17.88 13.13 -41.47
N LYS A 322 19.03 12.96 -40.78
CA LYS A 322 19.18 13.33 -39.37
C LYS A 322 19.07 14.85 -39.19
N ILE A 323 19.72 15.62 -40.05
CA ILE A 323 19.67 17.09 -40.05
C ILE A 323 18.23 17.57 -40.21
N VAL A 324 17.51 17.11 -41.24
CA VAL A 324 16.12 17.52 -41.51
C VAL A 324 15.20 17.22 -40.32
N LYS A 325 15.37 16.08 -39.67
CA LYS A 325 14.59 15.74 -38.47
C LYS A 325 14.92 16.67 -37.29
N MET A 326 16.20 16.89 -36.99
CA MET A 326 16.62 17.76 -35.88
C MET A 326 16.21 19.23 -36.10
N ILE A 327 16.17 19.69 -37.36
CA ILE A 327 15.64 21.00 -37.76
C ILE A 327 14.13 21.06 -37.44
N ASN A 328 13.35 20.08 -37.89
CA ASN A 328 11.90 20.03 -37.64
C ASN A 328 11.53 19.97 -36.15
N GLU A 329 12.39 19.41 -35.31
CA GLU A 329 12.20 19.37 -33.86
C GLU A 329 12.68 20.66 -33.15
N THR A 330 13.66 21.37 -33.72
CA THR A 330 14.27 22.55 -33.09
C THR A 330 13.57 23.85 -33.48
N PHE A 331 13.06 23.95 -34.71
CA PHE A 331 12.39 25.15 -35.21
C PHE A 331 10.87 24.94 -35.25
N ALA A 332 10.13 25.88 -34.66
CA ALA A 332 8.68 25.90 -34.78
C ALA A 332 8.27 26.25 -36.22
N LYS A 333 7.38 25.44 -36.81
CA LYS A 333 6.87 25.67 -38.17
C LYS A 333 6.10 27.00 -38.23
N GLN A 334 6.27 27.73 -39.33
CA GLN A 334 5.55 28.99 -39.63
C GLN A 334 5.81 30.14 -38.64
N ALA A 335 6.84 30.07 -37.80
CA ALA A 335 7.26 31.17 -36.93
C ALA A 335 8.34 32.03 -37.61
N SER A 336 8.26 33.36 -37.44
CA SER A 336 9.35 34.26 -37.84
C SER A 336 10.52 34.09 -36.87
N ILE A 337 11.69 33.69 -37.37
CA ILE A 337 12.89 33.44 -36.57
C ILE A 337 14.03 34.29 -37.13
N ALA A 338 14.73 35.01 -36.25
CA ALA A 338 15.87 35.84 -36.63
C ALA A 338 16.99 35.01 -37.28
N LYS A 339 17.60 35.54 -38.35
CA LYS A 339 18.69 34.87 -39.09
C LYS A 339 19.88 34.47 -38.19
N SER A 340 20.19 35.28 -37.18
CA SER A 340 21.25 34.98 -36.20
C SER A 340 20.92 33.72 -35.39
N LYS A 341 19.69 33.63 -34.86
CA LYS A 341 19.20 32.48 -34.09
C LYS A 341 19.15 31.21 -34.92
N VAL A 342 18.75 31.30 -36.19
CA VAL A 342 18.80 30.19 -37.14
C VAL A 342 20.22 29.65 -37.29
N LYS A 343 21.21 30.52 -37.54
CA LYS A 343 22.62 30.10 -37.67
C LYS A 343 23.13 29.43 -36.41
N THR A 344 22.87 30.00 -35.23
CA THR A 344 23.31 29.44 -33.94
C THR A 344 22.73 28.05 -33.69
N GLU A 345 21.42 27.86 -33.87
CA GLU A 345 20.78 26.56 -33.63
C GLU A 345 21.14 25.52 -34.70
N LEU A 346 21.32 25.94 -35.96
CA LEU A 346 21.77 25.05 -37.03
C LEU A 346 23.22 24.61 -36.82
N GLN A 347 24.10 25.51 -36.36
CA GLN A 347 25.48 25.16 -36.00
C GLN A 347 25.51 24.13 -34.87
N LYS A 348 24.68 24.30 -33.83
CA LYS A 348 24.55 23.29 -32.76
C LYS A 348 24.14 21.92 -33.29
N ILE A 349 23.27 21.86 -34.31
CA ILE A 349 22.89 20.59 -34.95
C ILE A 349 24.09 19.97 -35.66
N TYR A 350 24.84 20.75 -36.45
CA TYR A 350 26.04 20.29 -37.16
C TYR A 350 27.11 19.79 -36.21
N ASP A 351 27.44 20.56 -35.17
CA ASP A 351 28.41 20.20 -34.14
C ASP A 351 27.99 18.90 -33.45
N SER A 352 26.70 18.75 -33.16
CA SER A 352 26.18 17.56 -32.49
C SER A 352 26.22 16.28 -33.34
N LEU A 353 26.29 16.43 -34.67
CA LEU A 353 26.41 15.34 -35.65
C LEU A 353 27.86 15.14 -36.14
N GLY A 354 28.82 15.93 -35.64
CA GLY A 354 30.23 15.88 -36.04
C GLY A 354 30.51 16.46 -37.44
N ILE A 355 29.62 17.31 -37.95
CA ILE A 355 29.75 17.91 -39.28
C ILE A 355 30.68 19.13 -39.18
N GLN A 356 31.84 19.08 -39.84
CA GLN A 356 32.81 20.17 -39.87
C GLN A 356 32.45 21.30 -40.85
N GLN A 357 31.18 21.71 -40.87
CA GLN A 357 30.68 22.77 -41.75
C GLN A 357 30.19 23.96 -40.92
N THR A 358 30.48 25.18 -41.38
CA THR A 358 29.87 26.39 -40.83
C THR A 358 28.44 26.54 -41.36
N ALA A 359 27.48 26.55 -40.44
CA ALA A 359 26.06 26.68 -40.72
C ALA A 359 25.71 28.05 -41.30
N LYS A 360 25.01 28.07 -42.45
CA LYS A 360 24.45 29.28 -43.05
C LYS A 360 22.93 29.27 -42.92
N ALA A 361 22.30 30.43 -42.72
CA ALA A 361 20.84 30.53 -42.65
C ALA A 361 20.14 30.05 -43.94
N THR A 362 20.85 30.12 -45.08
CA THR A 362 20.39 29.62 -46.38
C THR A 362 20.35 28.10 -46.47
N ASP A 363 21.02 27.38 -45.57
CA ASP A 363 21.03 25.92 -45.58
C ASP A 363 19.69 25.32 -45.13
N LEU A 364 18.78 26.12 -44.55
CA LEU A 364 17.38 25.71 -44.30
C LEU A 364 16.55 25.59 -45.59
N ALA A 365 17.00 26.18 -46.70
CA ALA A 365 16.29 26.19 -47.97
C ALA A 365 16.78 25.09 -48.94
N LYS A 366 17.77 24.30 -48.51
CA LYS A 366 18.29 23.12 -49.20
C LYS A 366 17.68 21.88 -48.57
#